data_AF-A0A2S9PPC2-F1
#
_entry.id   AF-A0A2S9PPC2-F1
#
_cell.length_a   1.000
_cell.length_b   1.000
_cell.length_c   1.000
_cell.angle_alpha   90.00
_cell.angle_beta   90.00
_cell.angle_gamma   90.00
#
_symmetry.space_group_name_H-M   'P 1'
#
loop_
_entity.id
_entity.type
_entity.pdbx_description
1 polymer ?
#
loop_
_entity_poly.entity_id
_entity_poly.type
_entity_poly.pdbx_seq_one_letter_code
_entity_poly.pdbx_strand_id
1 'polypeptide(L)'
;MSALPYIPSVFSPGDRLDFAGEFATRDDKGRWICDRPECPHGLTDADVRRLYTDTESLTRFGLPLLAPGEVSEDEPLPGRAVATGEAPFERDRPYLMCGNLLGYFHPIIEMDPGPWGTAQGATTFDGPKRPGEHEMTLTATGVVWARTPSRFGGHLVTYAFIPAELPSGDDLVDLMSVAVLRAAFPADVYVPRVPRHAF
;
A
#
# COMPACT_ATOMS: atom_id res chain seq x y z
N MET A 1 10.80 9.99 0.15
CA MET A 1 10.02 9.04 0.95
C MET A 1 9.36 9.75 2.13
N SER A 2 8.12 9.38 2.46
CA SER A 2 7.42 9.84 3.67
C SER A 2 7.94 9.13 4.92
N ALA A 3 8.13 9.86 6.02
CA ALA A 3 8.41 9.25 7.32
C ALA A 3 7.17 8.59 7.94
N LEU A 4 5.98 8.93 7.44
CA LEU A 4 4.69 8.43 7.91
C LEU A 4 4.13 7.39 6.96
N PRO A 5 3.56 6.29 7.48
CA PRO A 5 2.81 5.32 6.70
C PRO A 5 1.58 5.97 6.07
N TYR A 6 1.34 5.70 4.79
CA TYR A 6 0.03 5.96 4.18
C TYR A 6 -0.91 4.78 4.46
N ILE A 7 -2.07 5.07 5.03
CA ILE A 7 -3.06 4.07 5.44
C ILE A 7 -4.08 3.91 4.31
N PRO A 8 -4.32 2.71 3.78
CA PRO A 8 -5.37 2.50 2.78
C PRO A 8 -6.73 2.94 3.32
N SER A 9 -7.43 3.80 2.57
CA SER A 9 -8.75 4.31 2.97
C SER A 9 -9.90 3.36 2.63
N VAL A 10 -9.67 2.37 1.77
CA VAL A 10 -10.69 1.45 1.29
C VAL A 10 -10.08 0.07 1.07
N PHE A 11 -10.91 -0.96 1.22
CA PHE A 11 -10.57 -2.34 0.92
C PHE A 11 -11.70 -2.97 0.12
N SER A 12 -11.34 -3.77 -0.87
CA SER A 12 -12.25 -4.48 -1.77
C SER A 12 -12.08 -5.99 -1.63
N PRO A 13 -13.11 -6.79 -1.91
CA PRO A 13 -12.93 -8.24 -2.01
C PRO A 13 -11.85 -8.59 -3.03
N GLY A 14 -11.03 -9.59 -2.70
CA GLY A 14 -9.86 -9.99 -3.49
C GLY A 14 -8.58 -9.23 -3.17
N ASP A 15 -8.66 -8.10 -2.44
CA ASP A 15 -7.45 -7.39 -2.01
C ASP A 15 -6.55 -8.31 -1.18
N ARG A 16 -5.25 -8.21 -1.42
CA ARG A 16 -4.21 -9.01 -0.79
C ARG A 16 -3.27 -8.12 0.00
N LEU A 17 -3.07 -8.47 1.26
CA LEU A 17 -2.15 -7.83 2.18
C LEU A 17 -0.93 -8.74 2.37
N ASP A 18 0.27 -8.18 2.22
CA ASP A 18 1.54 -8.78 2.66
C ASP A 18 1.96 -8.13 3.98
N PHE A 19 2.08 -8.93 5.03
CA PHE A 19 2.52 -8.48 6.34
C PHE A 19 3.23 -9.62 7.08
N ALA A 20 4.36 -9.33 7.72
CA ALA A 20 5.13 -10.30 8.50
C ALA A 20 5.55 -11.58 7.72
N GLY A 21 5.66 -11.50 6.39
CA GLY A 21 5.95 -12.65 5.53
C GLY A 21 4.77 -13.60 5.35
N GLU A 22 3.56 -13.13 5.64
CA GLU A 22 2.30 -13.82 5.42
C GLU A 22 1.40 -13.02 4.47
N PHE A 23 0.54 -13.73 3.75
CA PHE A 23 -0.48 -13.13 2.91
C PHE A 23 -1.85 -13.31 3.54
N ALA A 24 -2.67 -12.26 3.48
CA ALA A 24 -4.08 -12.30 3.77
C ALA A 24 -4.89 -11.77 2.59
N THR A 25 -5.99 -12.43 2.26
CA THR A 25 -6.90 -12.02 1.18
C THR A 25 -8.24 -11.64 1.78
N ARG A 26 -8.81 -10.52 1.33
CA ARG A 26 -10.11 -10.06 1.78
C ARG A 26 -11.23 -10.79 1.06
N ASP A 27 -12.12 -11.45 1.80
CA ASP A 27 -13.29 -12.13 1.26
C ASP A 27 -14.45 -11.17 0.95
N ASP A 28 -15.48 -11.68 0.26
CA ASP A 28 -16.70 -10.93 -0.07
C ASP A 28 -17.53 -10.51 1.16
N LYS A 29 -17.22 -11.07 2.33
CA LYS A 29 -17.87 -10.75 3.61
C LYS A 29 -17.09 -9.68 4.40
N GLY A 30 -16.01 -9.16 3.84
CA GLY A 30 -15.17 -8.14 4.47
C GLY A 30 -14.25 -8.66 5.57
N ARG A 31 -13.90 -9.95 5.52
CA ARG A 31 -12.95 -10.56 6.44
C ARG A 31 -11.65 -10.87 5.71
N TRP A 32 -10.54 -10.70 6.40
CA TRP A 32 -9.24 -11.09 5.87
C TRP A 32 -8.93 -12.53 6.27
N ILE A 33 -8.69 -13.36 5.26
CA ILE A 33 -8.36 -14.77 5.39
C ILE A 33 -6.89 -14.92 5.08
N CYS A 34 -6.11 -15.36 6.07
CA CYS A 34 -4.68 -15.60 5.87
C CYS A 34 -4.44 -16.98 5.24
N ASP A 35 -3.36 -17.09 4.47
CA ASP A 35 -2.99 -18.33 3.80
C ASP A 35 -2.46 -19.42 4.77
N ARG A 36 -2.12 -19.04 6.02
CA ARG A 36 -1.60 -19.96 7.04
C ARG A 36 -2.61 -20.21 8.17
N PRO A 37 -2.66 -21.43 8.73
CA PRO A 37 -3.58 -21.79 9.82
C PRO A 37 -3.33 -21.03 11.14
N GLU A 38 -2.12 -20.46 11.29
CA GLU A 38 -1.63 -19.84 12.53
C GLU A 38 -2.04 -18.36 12.66
N CYS A 39 -2.52 -17.76 11.59
CA CYS A 39 -3.03 -16.40 11.60
C CYS A 39 -4.39 -16.35 12.30
N PRO A 40 -4.68 -15.34 13.14
CA PRO A 40 -5.98 -15.19 13.77
C PRO A 40 -7.10 -15.25 12.72
N HIS A 41 -8.09 -16.12 12.92
CA HIS A 41 -9.23 -16.19 12.01
C HIS A 41 -9.98 -14.86 11.97
N GLY A 42 -9.88 -14.14 10.86
CA GLY A 42 -10.72 -12.99 10.53
C GLY A 42 -10.23 -11.66 11.07
N LEU A 43 -9.11 -11.15 10.52
CA LEU A 43 -8.81 -9.72 10.68
C LEU A 43 -9.94 -8.90 10.05
N THR A 44 -10.29 -7.80 10.70
CA THR A 44 -11.20 -6.79 10.16
C THR A 44 -10.42 -5.72 9.41
N ASP A 45 -11.11 -4.90 8.62
CA ASP A 45 -10.51 -3.73 7.98
C ASP A 45 -9.89 -2.76 9.01
N ALA A 46 -10.42 -2.69 10.23
CA ALA A 46 -9.87 -1.89 11.32
C ALA A 46 -8.55 -2.48 11.86
N ASP A 47 -8.46 -3.81 11.97
CA ASP A 47 -7.23 -4.49 12.37
C ASP A 47 -6.13 -4.28 11.34
N VAL A 48 -6.46 -4.39 10.04
CA VAL A 48 -5.51 -4.14 8.95
C VAL A 48 -5.01 -2.70 8.99
N ARG A 49 -5.89 -1.71 9.16
CA ARG A 49 -5.49 -0.29 9.30
C ARG A 49 -4.57 -0.08 10.50
N ARG A 50 -4.83 -0.76 11.62
CA ARG A 50 -3.99 -0.67 12.81
C ARG A 50 -2.56 -1.16 12.54
N LEU A 51 -2.35 -2.11 11.63
CA LEU A 51 -0.99 -2.53 11.25
C LEU A 51 -0.15 -1.40 10.64
N TYR A 52 -0.79 -0.36 10.10
CA TYR A 52 -0.13 0.84 9.58
C TYR A 52 0.13 1.91 10.65
N THR A 53 -0.40 1.79 11.87
CA THR A 53 -0.21 2.81 12.93
C THR A 53 0.40 2.24 14.20
N ASP A 54 0.31 0.93 14.41
CA ASP A 54 0.87 0.24 15.57
C ASP A 54 2.40 0.21 15.49
N THR A 55 3.04 1.04 16.29
CA THR A 55 4.50 1.25 16.28
C THR A 55 5.28 -0.03 16.59
N GLU A 56 4.74 -0.93 17.41
CA GLU A 56 5.35 -2.24 17.69
C GLU A 56 5.35 -3.11 16.44
N SER A 57 4.18 -3.25 15.80
CA SER A 57 4.03 -4.02 14.56
C SER A 57 4.93 -3.50 13.45
N LEU A 58 4.93 -2.18 13.21
CA LEU A 58 5.78 -1.54 12.20
C LEU A 58 7.28 -1.72 12.50
N THR A 59 7.66 -1.63 13.78
CA THR A 59 9.06 -1.81 14.19
C THR A 59 9.54 -3.23 13.95
N ARG A 60 8.66 -4.22 14.15
CA ARG A 60 8.99 -5.65 14.08
C ARG A 60 8.89 -6.21 12.66
N PHE A 61 7.89 -5.79 11.90
CA PHE A 61 7.52 -6.42 10.63
C PHE A 61 7.62 -5.47 9.42
N GLY A 62 7.81 -4.17 9.66
CA GLY A 62 7.83 -3.15 8.61
C GLY A 62 6.43 -2.76 8.15
N LEU A 63 6.38 -1.99 7.05
CA LEU A 63 5.11 -1.54 6.46
C LEU A 63 4.36 -2.71 5.79
N PRO A 64 3.06 -2.88 6.10
CA PRO A 64 2.22 -3.78 5.33
C PRO A 64 2.08 -3.28 3.88
N LEU A 65 2.05 -4.20 2.93
CA LEU A 65 1.91 -3.88 1.50
C LEU A 65 0.57 -4.37 0.98
N LEU A 66 -0.17 -3.51 0.28
CA LEU A 66 -1.50 -3.82 -0.24
C LEU A 66 -1.47 -3.93 -1.77
N ALA A 67 -2.03 -5.01 -2.28
CA ALA A 67 -2.34 -5.18 -3.70
C ALA A 67 -3.84 -5.43 -3.87
N PRO A 68 -4.47 -4.92 -4.94
CA PRO A 68 -5.85 -5.26 -5.22
C PRO A 68 -5.97 -6.70 -5.69
N GLY A 69 -7.21 -7.20 -5.76
CA GLY A 69 -7.51 -8.44 -6.48
C GLY A 69 -7.04 -8.41 -7.93
N GLU A 70 -6.75 -9.59 -8.48
CA GLU A 70 -6.32 -9.71 -9.88
C GLU A 70 -7.40 -9.25 -10.86
N VAL A 71 -6.95 -8.60 -11.94
CA VAL A 71 -7.77 -8.23 -13.09
C VAL A 71 -7.00 -8.64 -14.33
N SER A 72 -7.56 -9.56 -15.12
CA SER A 72 -6.94 -10.02 -16.36
C SER A 72 -6.87 -8.90 -17.40
N GLU A 73 -5.95 -9.00 -18.36
CA GLU A 73 -5.87 -8.06 -19.49
C GLU A 73 -7.15 -8.07 -20.34
N ASP A 74 -7.81 -9.22 -20.45
CA ASP A 74 -9.04 -9.40 -21.23
C ASP A 74 -10.31 -9.00 -20.47
N GLU A 75 -10.20 -8.77 -19.16
CA GLU A 75 -11.32 -8.38 -18.32
C GLU A 75 -11.51 -6.85 -18.34
N PRO A 76 -12.77 -6.38 -18.28
CA PRO A 76 -13.03 -4.95 -18.10
C PRO A 76 -12.46 -4.48 -16.77
N LEU A 77 -11.89 -3.26 -16.75
CA LEU A 77 -11.42 -2.69 -15.50
C LEU A 77 -12.59 -2.47 -14.52
N PRO A 78 -12.38 -2.68 -13.20
CA PRO A 78 -13.43 -2.47 -12.21
C PRO A 78 -13.95 -1.03 -12.16
N GLY A 79 -15.25 -0.86 -11.95
CA GLY A 79 -15.89 0.45 -11.80
C GLY A 79 -16.47 0.99 -13.10
N ARG A 80 -16.72 2.31 -13.14
CA ARG A 80 -17.25 2.99 -14.34
C ARG A 80 -16.12 3.63 -15.13
N ALA A 81 -16.28 3.75 -16.44
CA ALA A 81 -15.37 4.56 -17.26
C ALA A 81 -15.30 6.01 -16.75
N VAL A 82 -14.10 6.56 -16.75
CA VAL A 82 -13.84 7.98 -16.48
C VAL A 82 -14.08 8.77 -17.77
N ALA A 83 -14.93 9.80 -17.70
CA ALA A 83 -15.26 10.59 -18.87
C ALA A 83 -14.11 11.53 -19.27
N THR A 84 -14.01 11.89 -20.55
CA THR A 84 -13.04 12.89 -21.01
C THR A 84 -13.23 14.21 -20.25
N GLY A 85 -12.15 14.70 -19.63
CA GLY A 85 -12.15 15.94 -18.84
C GLY A 85 -12.60 15.76 -17.38
N GLU A 86 -13.02 14.57 -16.98
CA GLU A 86 -13.23 14.23 -15.57
C GLU A 86 -11.89 14.17 -14.83
N ALA A 87 -11.87 14.63 -13.57
CA ALA A 87 -10.74 14.49 -12.66
C ALA A 87 -11.03 13.33 -11.68
N PRO A 88 -10.55 12.11 -11.96
CA PRO A 88 -10.88 10.94 -11.14
C PRO A 88 -10.08 10.87 -9.83
N PHE A 89 -9.01 11.65 -9.73
CA PHE A 89 -8.21 11.77 -8.52
C PHE A 89 -8.69 12.95 -7.69
N GLU A 90 -8.86 12.71 -6.39
CA GLU A 90 -9.12 13.75 -5.41
C GLU A 90 -7.87 14.59 -5.20
N ARG A 91 -8.05 15.91 -5.21
CA ARG A 91 -6.97 16.86 -4.99
C ARG A 91 -6.37 16.66 -3.59
N ASP A 92 -5.05 16.71 -3.51
CA ASP A 92 -4.26 16.60 -2.27
C ASP A 92 -4.43 15.25 -1.53
N ARG A 93 -5.11 14.27 -2.13
CA ARG A 93 -5.25 12.92 -1.57
C ARG A 93 -4.10 12.02 -2.03
N PRO A 94 -3.42 11.31 -1.12
CA PRO A 94 -2.43 10.31 -1.51
C PRO A 94 -3.10 9.03 -2.01
N TYR A 95 -2.45 8.38 -2.97
CA TYR A 95 -2.86 7.10 -3.53
C TYR A 95 -1.71 6.11 -3.46
N LEU A 96 -1.95 4.94 -2.89
CA LEU A 96 -1.04 3.80 -2.95
C LEU A 96 -1.08 3.19 -4.34
N MET A 97 0.10 2.93 -4.91
CA MET A 97 0.23 2.46 -6.28
C MET A 97 0.48 0.96 -6.34
N CYS A 98 -0.24 0.28 -7.22
CA CYS A 98 -0.02 -1.11 -7.59
C CYS A 98 0.08 -1.22 -9.11
N GLY A 99 0.83 -2.20 -9.61
CA GLY A 99 0.90 -2.50 -11.04
C GLY A 99 0.85 -4.00 -11.27
N ASN A 100 0.32 -4.42 -12.42
CA ASN A 100 0.46 -5.79 -12.87
C ASN A 100 1.76 -5.96 -13.66
N LEU A 101 2.62 -6.86 -13.20
CA LEU A 101 3.79 -7.29 -13.96
C LEU A 101 3.75 -8.80 -14.00
N LEU A 102 3.74 -9.38 -15.21
CA LEU A 102 3.68 -10.83 -15.43
C LEU A 102 2.36 -11.50 -14.95
N GLY A 103 1.24 -10.79 -15.05
CA GLY A 103 -0.10 -11.35 -14.79
C GLY A 103 -0.60 -11.26 -13.35
N TYR A 104 0.23 -10.78 -12.41
CA TYR A 104 -0.14 -10.61 -11.00
C TYR A 104 0.00 -9.16 -10.58
N PHE A 105 -0.92 -8.68 -9.74
CA PHE A 105 -0.82 -7.35 -9.15
C PHE A 105 0.17 -7.34 -7.99
N HIS A 106 1.08 -6.37 -8.04
CA HIS A 106 2.06 -6.14 -6.99
C HIS A 106 2.02 -4.68 -6.53
N PRO A 107 2.26 -4.43 -5.23
CA PRO A 107 2.55 -3.09 -4.75
C PRO A 107 3.77 -2.54 -5.50
N ILE A 108 3.70 -1.31 -6.00
CA ILE A 108 4.89 -0.63 -6.49
C ILE A 108 5.65 -0.19 -5.24
N ILE A 109 6.95 -0.46 -5.21
CA ILE A 109 7.78 -0.29 -4.02
C ILE A 109 8.73 0.89 -4.19
N GLU A 110 8.86 1.73 -3.16
CA GLU A 110 9.90 2.76 -3.11
C GLU A 110 11.29 2.14 -2.97
N MET A 111 12.26 2.61 -3.77
CA MET A 111 13.61 2.03 -3.79
C MET A 111 14.44 2.35 -2.54
N ASP A 112 14.26 3.54 -1.98
CA ASP A 112 15.04 4.02 -0.82
C ASP A 112 14.26 3.73 0.46
N PRO A 113 14.56 2.67 1.23
CA PRO A 113 13.75 2.30 2.38
C PRO A 113 13.71 3.38 3.47
N GLY A 114 12.59 3.42 4.17
CA GLY A 114 12.30 4.39 5.22
C GLY A 114 12.56 3.84 6.61
N PRO A 115 12.15 4.56 7.67
CA PRO A 115 12.31 4.10 9.05
C PRO A 115 11.60 2.77 9.31
N TRP A 116 10.56 2.48 8.54
CA TRP A 116 9.73 1.27 8.63
C TRP A 116 10.11 0.20 7.58
N GLY A 117 11.27 0.35 6.96
CA GLY A 117 11.69 -0.47 5.82
C GLY A 117 11.05 0.00 4.52
N THR A 118 10.83 -0.95 3.64
CA THR A 118 10.31 -0.73 2.29
C THR A 118 8.85 -0.28 2.32
N ALA A 119 8.54 0.88 1.71
CA ALA A 119 7.18 1.38 1.60
C ALA A 119 6.59 1.09 0.22
N GLN A 120 5.26 0.93 0.18
CA GLN A 120 4.53 1.02 -1.08
C GLN A 120 4.58 2.47 -1.59
N GLY A 121 4.93 2.63 -2.86
CA GLY A 121 4.96 3.88 -3.56
C GLY A 121 3.59 4.56 -3.52
N ALA A 122 3.62 5.83 -3.18
CA ALA A 122 2.44 6.67 -3.15
C ALA A 122 2.63 7.89 -4.05
N THR A 123 1.52 8.41 -4.54
CA THR A 123 1.49 9.62 -5.36
C THR A 123 0.31 10.49 -4.99
N THR A 124 0.46 11.80 -5.14
CA THR A 124 -0.63 12.77 -5.09
C THR A 124 -0.83 13.33 -6.49
N PHE A 125 -2.07 13.51 -6.91
CA PHE A 125 -2.39 14.05 -8.23
C PHE A 125 -3.03 15.43 -8.09
N ASP A 126 -2.42 16.42 -8.74
CA ASP A 126 -2.96 17.79 -8.81
C ASP A 126 -4.05 17.97 -9.90
N GLY A 127 -4.47 16.87 -10.55
CA GLY A 127 -5.41 16.86 -11.66
C GLY A 127 -4.84 16.28 -12.96
N PRO A 128 -5.68 16.08 -13.99
CA PRO A 128 -5.29 15.38 -15.22
C PRO A 128 -4.28 16.21 -16.03
N LYS A 129 -3.12 15.63 -16.33
CA LYS A 129 -2.08 16.30 -17.13
C LYS A 129 -2.30 16.16 -18.64
N ARG A 130 -2.88 15.06 -19.14
CA ARG A 130 -3.31 14.86 -20.55
C ARG A 130 -4.35 13.73 -20.68
N PRO A 131 -5.50 13.94 -21.32
CA PRO A 131 -6.40 12.86 -21.73
C PRO A 131 -5.92 12.18 -23.02
N GLY A 132 -6.11 10.86 -23.15
CA GLY A 132 -6.22 10.22 -24.48
C GLY A 132 -5.40 8.97 -24.82
N GLU A 133 -4.59 8.40 -23.92
CA GLU A 133 -3.74 7.22 -24.25
C GLU A 133 -3.97 5.99 -23.35
N HIS A 134 -4.95 6.03 -22.46
CA HIS A 134 -5.18 4.98 -21.46
C HIS A 134 -6.69 4.75 -21.23
N GLU A 135 -7.07 3.50 -21.00
CA GLU A 135 -8.36 3.15 -20.41
C GLU A 135 -8.30 3.51 -18.92
N MET A 136 -9.35 4.15 -18.40
CA MET A 136 -9.40 4.50 -16.98
C MET A 136 -10.80 4.30 -16.43
N THR A 137 -10.89 3.69 -15.26
CA THR A 137 -12.14 3.51 -14.53
C THR A 137 -12.03 3.99 -13.10
N LEU A 138 -13.17 4.33 -12.52
CA LEU A 138 -13.32 4.77 -11.14
C LEU A 138 -14.37 3.90 -10.45
N THR A 139 -13.98 3.28 -9.35
CA THR A 139 -14.89 2.51 -8.50
C THR A 139 -15.68 3.43 -7.56
N ALA A 140 -16.79 2.94 -7.00
CA ALA A 140 -17.58 3.69 -6.02
C ALA A 140 -16.82 4.03 -4.72
N THR A 141 -15.74 3.29 -4.43
CA THR A 141 -14.85 3.49 -3.28
C THR A 141 -13.69 4.45 -3.57
N GLY A 142 -13.58 4.96 -4.80
CA GLY A 142 -12.54 5.92 -5.18
C GLY A 142 -11.26 5.30 -5.73
N VAL A 143 -11.16 3.97 -5.83
CA VAL A 143 -10.03 3.31 -6.51
C VAL A 143 -10.08 3.66 -7.99
N VAL A 144 -8.98 4.24 -8.48
CA VAL A 144 -8.77 4.53 -9.90
C VAL A 144 -7.97 3.40 -10.51
N TRP A 145 -8.48 2.82 -11.58
CA TRP A 145 -7.75 1.85 -12.40
C TRP A 145 -7.34 2.51 -13.70
N ALA A 146 -6.13 2.25 -14.17
CA ALA A 146 -5.65 2.75 -15.44
C ALA A 146 -4.93 1.63 -16.20
N ARG A 147 -5.30 1.41 -17.46
CA ARG A 147 -4.62 0.48 -18.36
C ARG A 147 -4.01 1.25 -19.51
N THR A 148 -2.69 1.11 -19.67
CA THR A 148 -1.89 1.82 -20.67
C THR A 148 -1.08 0.85 -21.51
N PRO A 149 -0.83 1.14 -22.80
CA PRO A 149 0.13 0.38 -23.59
C PRO A 149 1.52 0.41 -22.94
N SER A 150 2.17 -0.76 -22.83
CA SER A 150 3.56 -0.87 -22.42
C SER A 150 4.47 -0.25 -23.46
N ARG A 151 5.46 0.54 -23.01
CA ARG A 151 6.52 1.07 -23.88
C ARG A 151 7.47 0.00 -24.42
N PHE A 152 7.44 -1.22 -23.87
CA PHE A 152 8.47 -2.24 -24.09
C PHE A 152 7.96 -3.53 -24.74
N GLY A 153 6.71 -3.62 -25.23
CA GLY A 153 6.31 -4.88 -25.88
C GLY A 153 4.86 -5.10 -26.31
N GLY A 154 4.06 -4.07 -26.61
CA GLY A 154 2.69 -4.27 -27.10
C GLY A 154 1.68 -4.85 -26.08
N HIS A 155 2.15 -5.31 -24.92
CA HIS A 155 1.32 -5.70 -23.77
C HIS A 155 0.71 -4.47 -23.09
N LEU A 156 -0.41 -4.67 -22.39
CA LEU A 156 -1.06 -3.63 -21.61
C LEU A 156 -0.59 -3.71 -20.16
N VAL A 157 -0.18 -2.58 -19.59
CA VAL A 157 0.11 -2.48 -18.14
C VAL A 157 -1.08 -1.84 -17.46
N THR A 158 -1.58 -2.52 -16.44
CA THR A 158 -2.67 -2.07 -15.60
C THR A 158 -2.11 -1.61 -14.26
N TYR A 159 -2.54 -0.43 -13.84
CA TYR A 159 -2.24 0.18 -12.55
C TYR A 159 -3.52 0.35 -11.76
N ALA A 160 -3.39 0.18 -10.44
CA ALA A 160 -4.43 0.55 -9.49
C ALA A 160 -3.88 1.62 -8.55
N PHE A 161 -4.69 2.64 -8.31
CA PHE A 161 -4.42 3.74 -7.40
C PHE A 161 -5.45 3.66 -6.28
N ILE A 162 -5.03 3.11 -5.14
CA ILE A 162 -5.89 2.89 -3.97
C ILE A 162 -5.84 4.15 -3.11
N PRO A 163 -6.97 4.83 -2.85
CA PRO A 163 -6.99 6.00 -2.00
C PRO A 163 -6.42 5.68 -0.63
N ALA A 164 -5.60 6.59 -0.12
CA ALA A 164 -4.99 6.47 1.19
C ALA A 164 -5.12 7.78 1.97
N GLU A 165 -4.74 7.73 3.23
CA GLU A 165 -4.75 8.85 4.15
C GLU A 165 -3.49 8.84 5.02
N LEU A 166 -3.19 10.00 5.61
CA LEU A 166 -2.18 10.09 6.66
C LEU A 166 -2.75 9.56 7.97
N PRO A 167 -1.89 9.12 8.91
CA PRO A 167 -2.31 8.76 10.25
C PRO A 167 -3.04 9.91 10.95
N SER A 168 -3.92 9.57 11.91
CA SER A 168 -4.61 10.56 12.72
C SER A 168 -3.63 11.41 13.54
N GLY A 169 -4.08 12.55 14.07
CA GLY A 169 -3.22 13.44 14.85
C GLY A 169 -2.56 12.75 16.06
N ASP A 170 -3.27 11.84 16.72
CA ASP A 170 -2.74 11.09 17.87
C ASP A 170 -1.69 10.07 17.41
N ASP A 171 -1.98 9.28 16.36
CA ASP A 171 -1.04 8.30 15.81
C ASP A 171 0.23 8.97 15.25
N LEU A 172 0.07 10.17 14.66
CA LEU A 172 1.14 10.91 14.01
C LEU A 172 2.27 11.23 14.99
N VAL A 173 1.96 11.65 16.21
CA VAL A 173 2.98 12.02 17.21
C VAL A 173 3.83 10.82 17.59
N ASP A 174 3.19 9.67 17.83
CA ASP A 174 3.88 8.44 18.21
C ASP A 174 4.73 7.90 17.05
N LEU A 175 4.16 7.86 15.85
CA LEU A 175 4.86 7.43 14.64
C LEU A 175 6.06 8.33 14.34
N MET A 176 5.90 9.65 14.39
CA MET A 176 6.99 10.59 14.16
C MET A 176 8.11 10.42 15.20
N SER A 177 7.77 10.25 16.47
CA SER A 177 8.75 10.09 17.54
C SER A 177 9.62 8.86 17.30
N VAL A 178 9.01 7.72 16.97
CA VAL A 178 9.73 6.48 16.66
C VAL A 178 10.52 6.59 15.36
N ALA A 179 9.96 7.20 14.31
CA ALA A 179 10.64 7.41 13.03
C ALA A 179 11.91 8.26 13.19
N VAL A 180 11.83 9.36 13.97
CA VAL A 180 12.99 10.21 14.28
C VAL A 180 14.05 9.43 15.06
N LEU A 181 13.65 8.66 16.07
CA LEU A 181 14.59 7.82 16.84
C LEU A 181 15.29 6.79 15.95
N ARG A 182 14.57 6.13 15.04
CA ARG A 182 15.17 5.15 14.10
C ARG A 182 16.08 5.81 13.07
N ALA A 183 15.75 7.02 12.62
CA ALA A 183 16.62 7.78 11.72
C ALA A 183 17.90 8.25 12.42
N ALA A 184 17.81 8.65 13.70
CA ALA A 184 18.96 9.07 14.50
C ALA A 184 19.83 7.89 14.97
N PHE A 185 19.21 6.74 15.22
CA PHE A 185 19.86 5.52 15.69
C PHE A 185 19.41 4.33 14.83
N PRO A 186 19.96 4.18 13.61
CA PRO A 186 19.68 3.01 12.78
C PRO A 186 20.01 1.75 13.56
N ALA A 187 19.10 0.77 13.61
CA ALA A 187 19.29 -0.48 14.37
C ALA A 187 20.55 -1.28 13.94
N ASP A 188 21.17 -0.89 12.82
CA ASP A 188 22.41 -1.42 12.28
C ASP A 188 23.67 -0.86 12.98
N VAL A 189 23.53 0.14 13.86
CA VAL A 189 24.60 0.57 14.76
C VAL A 189 24.75 -0.47 15.86
N TYR A 190 25.60 -1.45 15.57
CA TYR A 190 26.15 -2.44 16.49
C TYR A 190 26.39 -1.82 17.88
N VAL A 191 25.49 -2.06 18.84
CA VAL A 191 25.82 -1.85 20.25
C VAL A 191 26.70 -3.04 20.62
N PRO A 192 28.03 -2.89 20.77
CA PRO A 192 28.84 -4.01 21.20
C PRO A 192 28.27 -4.50 22.52
N ARG A 193 27.94 -5.80 22.58
CA ARG A 193 27.59 -6.45 23.85
C ARG A 193 28.74 -6.18 24.80
N VAL A 194 28.51 -5.33 25.80
CA VAL A 194 29.42 -5.22 26.94
C VAL A 194 29.50 -6.64 27.52
N PRO A 195 30.68 -7.30 27.51
CA PRO A 195 30.79 -8.62 28.06
C PRO A 195 30.34 -8.54 29.52
N ARG A 196 29.27 -9.25 29.86
CA ARG A 196 28.98 -9.51 31.26
C ARG A 196 30.12 -10.41 31.77
N HIS A 197 30.69 -10.02 32.90
CA HIS A 197 31.69 -10.72 33.72
C HIS A 197 33.16 -10.31 33.50
N ALA A 198 33.52 -9.19 34.13
CA ALA A 198 34.79 -9.03 34.82
C ALA A 198 34.52 -8.53 36.24
N PHE A 199 34.00 -9.40 37.10
CA PHE A 199 34.11 -9.36 38.57
C PHE A 199 33.90 -10.78 39.10
#